data_AF-A0AAD9PFN8-F1
#
_entry.id   AF-A0AAD9PFN8-F1
#
_cell.length_a   1.000
_cell.length_b   1.000
_cell.length_c   1.000
_cell.angle_alpha   90.00
_cell.angle_beta   90.00
_cell.angle_gamma   90.00
#
_symmetry.space_group_name_H-M   'P 1'
#
loop_
_entity.id
_entity.type
_entity.pdbx_description
1 polymer ?
#
loop_
_entity_poly.entity_id
_entity_poly.type
_entity_poly.pdbx_seq_one_letter_code
_entity_poly.pdbx_strand_id
1 'polypeptide(L)'
;MTSKEYMQCVTSVDGQWLAELGPMFYSVKDSNKTRSERRLAAIEHMTQMEEEMKEAQEQIRLRKEEQDRAVIGSKRSMIVTPGRWDPGKREPGTPATPKRGKFGL
;
A
#
# COMPACT_ATOMS: atom_id res chain seq x y z
N MET A 1 18.57 -0.04 -32.79
CA MET A 1 19.25 1.12 -32.19
C MET A 1 20.12 1.75 -33.28
N THR A 2 19.96 3.02 -33.58
CA THR A 2 20.88 3.75 -34.48
C THR A 2 22.07 4.25 -33.68
N SER A 3 23.18 4.62 -34.33
CA SER A 3 24.39 5.11 -33.65
C SER A 3 24.19 6.42 -32.86
N LYS A 4 23.09 7.14 -33.12
CA LYS A 4 22.67 8.34 -32.40
C LYS A 4 21.22 8.19 -31.97
N GLU A 5 20.94 8.71 -30.78
CA GLU A 5 19.60 8.82 -30.23
C GLU A 5 19.07 10.22 -30.50
N TYR A 6 17.85 10.29 -31.02
CA TYR A 6 17.18 11.55 -31.34
C TYR A 6 15.85 11.60 -30.59
N MET A 7 15.56 12.74 -29.96
CA MET A 7 14.26 13.00 -29.35
C MET A 7 13.35 13.69 -30.37
N GLN A 8 12.11 13.19 -30.50
CA GLN A 8 11.08 13.79 -31.35
C GLN A 8 10.07 14.57 -30.51
N CYS A 9 9.47 15.63 -31.08
CA CYS A 9 8.49 16.49 -30.40
C CYS A 9 9.04 17.18 -29.13
N VAL A 10 10.14 17.92 -29.25
CA VAL A 10 10.78 18.63 -28.14
C VAL A 10 10.33 20.10 -28.10
N THR A 11 9.92 20.56 -26.92
CA THR A 11 9.60 21.98 -26.65
C THR A 11 10.46 22.49 -25.50
N SER A 12 10.76 23.79 -25.47
CA SER A 12 11.43 24.42 -24.32
C SER A 12 10.53 24.37 -23.09
N VAL A 13 11.11 24.05 -21.93
CA VAL A 13 10.41 24.00 -20.63
C VAL A 13 11.19 24.82 -19.61
N ASP A 14 10.48 25.56 -18.75
CA ASP A 14 11.10 26.26 -17.63
C ASP A 14 11.51 25.27 -16.53
N GLY A 15 12.74 25.42 -16.01
CA GLY A 15 13.24 24.60 -14.91
C GLY A 15 12.43 24.76 -13.62
N GLN A 16 11.79 25.92 -13.42
CA GLN A 16 10.91 26.14 -12.27
C GLN A 16 9.69 25.21 -12.29
N TRP A 17 9.08 25.01 -13.47
CA TRP A 17 7.93 24.12 -13.60
C TRP A 17 8.26 22.67 -13.27
N LEU A 18 9.47 22.20 -13.61
CA LEU A 18 9.91 20.85 -13.26
C LEU A 18 10.08 20.68 -11.75
N ALA A 19 10.58 21.69 -11.05
CA ALA A 19 10.72 21.64 -9.59
C ALA A 19 9.36 21.68 -8.87
N GLU A 20 8.36 22.37 -9.45
CA GLU A 20 7.00 22.42 -8.90
C GLU A 20 6.22 21.12 -9.15
N LEU A 21 6.29 20.58 -10.38
CA LEU A 21 5.53 19.37 -10.75
C LEU A 21 6.21 18.06 -10.30
N GLY A 22 7.53 18.10 -10.13
CA GLY A 22 8.33 16.95 -9.73
C GLY A 22 9.34 17.29 -8.63
N PRO A 23 8.89 17.76 -7.45
CA PRO A 23 9.78 18.18 -6.37
C PRO A 23 10.65 17.02 -5.84
N MET A 24 10.19 15.77 -5.98
CA MET A 24 10.98 14.58 -5.62
C MET A 24 12.17 14.33 -6.55
N PHE A 25 12.14 14.85 -7.79
CA PHE A 25 13.14 14.55 -8.82
C PHE A 25 13.98 15.78 -9.20
N TYR A 26 13.42 16.98 -9.14
CA TYR A 26 14.03 18.19 -9.64
C TYR A 26 14.18 19.26 -8.55
N SER A 27 15.31 19.96 -8.57
CA SER A 27 15.53 21.15 -7.75
C SER A 27 16.27 22.21 -8.56
N VAL A 28 15.88 23.48 -8.39
CA VAL A 28 16.53 24.60 -9.07
C VAL A 28 17.64 25.17 -8.18
N LYS A 29 18.84 25.29 -8.74
CA LYS A 29 19.99 25.89 -8.04
C LYS A 29 20.03 27.40 -8.30
N ASP A 30 19.41 28.17 -7.41
CA ASP A 30 19.45 29.63 -7.50
C ASP A 30 20.80 30.18 -7.00
N SER A 31 21.58 30.81 -7.88
CA SER A 31 22.86 31.46 -7.52
C SER A 31 22.70 32.63 -6.56
N ASN A 32 21.51 33.26 -6.55
CA ASN A 32 21.24 34.48 -5.80
C ASN A 32 20.77 34.22 -4.35
N LYS A 33 20.41 32.98 -4.01
CA LYS A 33 20.00 32.62 -2.65
C LYS A 33 21.20 32.42 -1.74
N THR A 34 21.14 32.99 -0.55
CA THR A 34 22.19 32.82 0.46
C THR A 34 22.22 31.38 0.98
N ARG A 35 23.36 30.96 1.57
CA ARG A 35 23.47 29.62 2.21
C ARG A 35 22.42 29.43 3.31
N SER A 36 22.03 30.51 3.99
CA SER A 36 21.03 30.50 5.05
C SER A 36 19.63 30.18 4.51
N GLU A 37 19.19 30.88 3.46
CA GLU A 37 17.89 30.65 2.82
C GLU A 37 17.77 29.21 2.29
N ARG A 38 18.82 28.68 1.67
CA ARG A 38 18.83 27.28 1.21
C ARG A 38 18.67 26.29 2.37
N ARG A 39 19.28 26.58 3.53
CA ARG A 39 19.15 25.74 4.72
C ARG A 39 17.73 25.81 5.27
N LEU A 40 17.13 27.00 5.33
CA LEU A 40 15.75 27.16 5.79
C LEU A 40 14.79 26.36 4.91
N ALA A 41 14.86 26.53 3.58
CA ALA A 41 14.01 25.81 2.64
C ALA A 41 14.20 24.28 2.72
N ALA A 42 15.43 23.81 2.94
CA ALA A 42 15.69 22.39 3.13
C ALA A 42 15.08 21.86 4.43
N ILE A 43 15.12 22.64 5.52
CA ILE A 43 14.48 22.27 6.79
C ILE A 43 12.97 22.22 6.60
N GLU A 44 12.37 23.24 6.00
CA GLU A 44 10.91 23.31 5.75
C GLU A 44 10.42 22.12 4.92
N HIS A 45 11.15 21.77 3.86
CA HIS A 45 10.82 20.61 3.03
C HIS A 45 10.95 19.29 3.80
N MET A 46 11.98 19.13 4.62
CA MET A 46 12.13 17.94 5.46
C MET A 46 11.01 17.84 6.50
N THR A 47 10.63 18.95 7.13
CA THR A 47 9.53 18.96 8.11
C THR A 47 8.19 18.61 7.47
N GLN A 48 7.90 19.14 6.27
CA GLN A 48 6.69 18.79 5.53
C GLN A 48 6.65 17.29 5.21
N MET A 49 7.76 16.73 4.74
CA MET A 49 7.86 15.29 4.45
C MET A 49 7.67 14.42 5.71
N GLU A 50 8.23 14.83 6.84
CA GLU A 50 8.07 14.11 8.12
C GLU A 50 6.62 14.13 8.62
N GLU A 51 5.94 15.28 8.49
CA GLU A 51 4.52 15.42 8.84
C GLU A 51 3.63 14.51 7.97
N GLU A 52 3.79 14.56 6.65
CA GLU A 52 3.04 13.70 5.72
C GLU A 52 3.27 12.20 6.01
N MET A 53 4.51 11.81 6.31
CA MET A 53 4.83 10.43 6.65
C MET A 53 4.14 9.99 7.95
N LYS A 54 4.13 10.86 8.97
CA LYS A 54 3.48 10.55 10.25
C LYS A 54 1.98 10.37 10.08
N GLU A 55 1.33 11.25 9.32
CA GLU A 55 -0.10 11.13 9.01
C GLU A 55 -0.40 9.81 8.28
N ALA A 56 0.37 9.49 7.24
CA ALA A 56 0.22 8.24 6.51
C ALA A 56 0.41 7.01 7.41
N GLN A 57 1.39 7.04 8.31
CA GLN A 57 1.64 5.97 9.29
C GLN A 57 0.46 5.77 10.25
N GLU A 58 -0.12 6.87 10.76
CA GLU A 58 -1.29 6.80 11.63
C GLU A 58 -2.50 6.22 10.90
N GLN A 59 -2.75 6.61 9.65
CA GLN A 59 -3.82 6.04 8.82
C GLN A 59 -3.62 4.55 8.56
N ILE A 60 -2.39 4.12 8.26
CA ILE A 60 -2.06 2.70 8.09
C ILE A 60 -2.29 1.93 9.39
N ARG A 61 -1.92 2.49 10.54
CA ARG A 61 -2.11 1.86 11.85
C ARG A 61 -3.59 1.65 12.15
N LEU A 62 -4.42 2.69 12.01
CA LEU A 62 -5.87 2.62 12.25
C LEU A 62 -6.51 1.57 11.33
N ARG A 63 -6.17 1.59 10.03
CA ARG A 63 -6.69 0.62 9.06
C ARG A 63 -6.27 -0.82 9.39
N LYS A 64 -5.09 -1.02 9.97
CA LYS A 64 -4.61 -2.33 10.41
C LYS A 64 -5.37 -2.81 11.66
N GLU A 65 -5.55 -1.95 12.66
CA GLU A 65 -6.30 -2.28 13.87
C GLU A 65 -7.76 -2.65 13.57
N GLU A 66 -8.41 -1.96 12.63
CA GLU A 66 -9.75 -2.32 12.17
C GLU A 66 -9.79 -3.68 11.48
N GLN A 67 -8.81 -3.98 10.61
CA GLN A 67 -8.70 -5.30 9.98
C GLN A 67 -8.48 -6.40 11.01
N ASP A 68 -7.58 -6.20 11.97
CA ASP A 68 -7.30 -7.17 13.03
C ASP A 68 -8.55 -7.41 13.89
N ARG A 69 -9.30 -6.35 14.22
CA ARG A 69 -10.57 -6.44 14.94
C ARG A 69 -11.64 -7.19 14.13
N ALA A 70 -11.75 -6.94 12.84
CA ALA A 70 -12.69 -7.62 11.95
C ALA A 70 -12.36 -9.11 11.80
N VAL A 71 -11.07 -9.48 11.70
CA VAL A 71 -10.61 -10.87 11.63
C VAL A 71 -10.97 -11.63 12.91
N ILE A 72 -10.79 -11.02 14.09
CA ILE A 72 -11.17 -11.63 15.37
C ILE A 72 -12.70 -11.81 15.46
N GLY A 73 -13.47 -10.83 14.99
CA GLY A 73 -14.94 -10.92 14.91
C GLY A 73 -15.42 -12.05 13.99
N SER A 74 -14.80 -12.19 12.82
CA SER A 74 -15.13 -13.25 11.84
C SER A 74 -14.80 -14.66 12.34
N LYS A 75 -13.76 -14.83 13.18
CA LYS A 75 -13.46 -16.14 13.78
C LYS A 75 -14.49 -16.56 14.83
N ARG A 76 -15.22 -15.62 15.44
CA ARG A 76 -16.27 -15.90 16.45
C ARG A 76 -17.62 -16.31 15.85
N SER A 77 -17.85 -16.11 14.54
CA SER A 77 -19.08 -16.51 13.85
C SER A 77 -18.97 -17.82 13.07
N MET A 78 -18.02 -18.70 13.40
CA MET A 78 -17.97 -20.04 12.81
C MET A 78 -19.21 -20.83 13.26
N ILE A 79 -20.30 -20.72 12.50
CA ILE A 79 -21.56 -21.43 12.71
C ILE A 79 -21.23 -22.93 12.63
N VAL A 80 -21.31 -23.62 13.76
CA VAL A 80 -21.28 -25.08 13.81
C VAL A 80 -22.57 -25.57 13.16
N THR A 81 -22.50 -25.95 11.88
CA THR A 81 -23.65 -26.50 11.16
C THR A 81 -23.82 -27.97 11.59
N PRO A 82 -24.94 -28.36 12.21
CA PRO A 82 -25.19 -29.76 12.53
C PRO A 82 -25.10 -30.61 11.25
N GLY A 83 -24.28 -31.67 11.27
CA GLY A 83 -24.02 -32.55 10.12
C GLY A 83 -22.79 -32.19 9.26
N ARG A 84 -22.06 -31.12 9.60
CA ARG A 84 -20.77 -30.83 8.93
C ARG A 84 -19.70 -31.80 9.42
N TRP A 85 -19.14 -32.54 8.49
CA TRP A 85 -18.12 -33.56 8.72
C TRP A 85 -16.84 -32.97 9.34
N ASP A 86 -16.56 -33.30 10.61
CA ASP A 86 -15.33 -32.93 11.33
C ASP A 86 -14.37 -34.13 11.39
N PRO A 87 -13.19 -34.07 10.72
CA PRO A 87 -12.23 -35.18 10.71
C PRO A 87 -11.57 -35.47 12.07
N GLY A 88 -11.71 -34.56 13.05
CA GLY A 88 -11.11 -34.68 14.40
C GLY A 88 -12.00 -35.31 15.48
N LYS A 89 -13.29 -35.55 15.22
CA LYS A 89 -14.23 -36.17 16.17
C LYS A 89 -14.66 -37.58 15.75
N ARG A 90 -13.73 -38.38 15.24
CA ARG A 90 -14.01 -39.81 14.97
C ARG A 90 -13.85 -40.59 16.27
N GLU A 91 -14.96 -41.12 16.77
CA GLU A 91 -14.88 -42.23 17.72
C GLU A 91 -14.32 -43.46 16.97
N PRO A 92 -13.34 -44.18 17.55
CA PRO A 92 -12.79 -45.37 16.91
C PRO A 92 -13.87 -46.46 16.82
N GLY A 93 -14.41 -46.68 15.62
CA GLY A 93 -15.36 -47.78 15.35
C GLY A 93 -16.54 -47.45 14.44
N THR A 94 -16.81 -46.19 14.10
CA THR A 94 -17.93 -45.83 13.22
C THR A 94 -17.55 -45.92 11.74
N PRO A 95 -18.24 -46.72 10.90
CA PRO A 95 -17.92 -46.83 9.48
C PRO A 95 -18.26 -45.52 8.75
N ALA A 96 -17.32 -45.05 7.92
CA ALA A 96 -17.50 -43.85 7.11
C ALA A 96 -18.54 -44.14 6.00
N THR A 97 -19.69 -43.48 6.04
CA THR A 97 -20.65 -43.53 4.93
C THR A 97 -20.14 -42.69 3.76
N PRO A 98 -19.99 -43.26 2.54
CA PRO A 98 -19.54 -42.51 1.39
C PRO A 98 -20.57 -41.44 1.03
N LYS A 99 -20.09 -40.21 0.80
CA LYS A 99 -20.94 -39.12 0.32
C LYS A 99 -21.49 -39.49 -1.06
N ARG A 100 -22.81 -39.68 -1.14
CA ARG A 100 -23.53 -39.85 -2.39
C ARG A 100 -23.35 -38.56 -3.20
N GLY A 101 -22.56 -38.63 -4.27
CA GLY A 101 -22.39 -37.53 -5.22
C GLY A 101 -23.76 -37.06 -5.70
N LYS A 102 -23.97 -35.74 -5.67
CA LYS A 102 -25.21 -35.11 -6.12
C LYS A 102 -25.30 -35.29 -7.64
N PHE A 103 -25.97 -36.35 -8.09
CA PHE A 103 -26.43 -36.46 -9.47
C PHE A 103 -27.67 -35.57 -9.61
N GLY A 104 -27.58 -34.52 -10.43
CA GLY A 104 -28.73 -33.71 -10.83
C GLY A 104 -28.33 -32.34 -11.38
N LEU A 105 -28.45 -32.24 -12.72
CA LEU A 105 -28.69 -31.10 -13.62
C LEU A 105 -28.18 -29.71 -13.21
#